data_AF-A0A935I0X3-F1
#
_entry.id   AF-A0A935I0X3-F1
#
_cell.length_a   1.000
_cell.length_b   1.000
_cell.length_c   1.000
_cell.angle_alpha   90.00
_cell.angle_beta   90.00
_cell.angle_gamma   90.00
#
_symmetry.space_group_name_H-M   'P 1'
#
loop_
_entity.id
_entity.type
_entity.pdbx_description
1 polymer ?
#
loop_
_entity_poly.entity_id
_entity_poly.type
_entity_poly.pdbx_seq_one_letter_code
_entity_poly.pdbx_strand_id
1 'polypeptide(L)'
;MLYEEALTLFRNKGHKTGIANSLHGLGNAAFLQSEFTDAKKYFEECLELRRETGNNKALLKPEKYCNVLSEIEIMNWRRVL
;
A
#
# COMPACT_ATOMS: atom_id res chain seq x y z
N MET A 1 11.60 -9.06 -1.85
CA MET A 1 12.84 -8.73 -2.57
C MET A 1 12.61 -7.75 -3.71
N LEU A 2 12.02 -8.12 -4.86
CA LEU A 2 11.89 -7.19 -6.02
C LEU A 2 11.21 -5.84 -5.70
N TYR A 3 10.14 -5.83 -4.90
CA TYR A 3 9.47 -4.58 -4.55
C TYR A 3 10.23 -3.73 -3.52
N GLU A 4 11.01 -4.33 -2.62
CA GLU A 4 11.82 -3.57 -1.64
C GLU A 4 13.03 -2.92 -2.30
N GLU A 5 13.66 -3.62 -3.23
CA GLU A 5 14.75 -3.09 -4.05
C GLU A 5 14.25 -1.95 -4.95
N ALA A 6 13.10 -2.16 -5.61
CA ALA A 6 12.45 -1.11 -6.39
C ALA A 6 12.07 0.10 -5.51
N LEU A 7 11.52 -0.14 -4.32
CA LEU A 7 11.17 0.92 -3.37
C LEU A 7 12.40 1.75 -2.99
N THR A 8 13.51 1.09 -2.67
CA THR A 8 14.78 1.75 -2.31
C THR A 8 15.31 2.59 -3.47
N LEU A 9 15.33 2.02 -4.68
CA LEU A 9 15.77 2.73 -5.89
C LEU A 9 14.90 3.96 -6.18
N PHE A 10 13.58 3.83 -6.10
CA PHE A 10 12.67 4.93 -6.38
C PHE A 10 12.69 6.00 -5.29
N ARG A 11 12.89 5.64 -4.02
CA ARG A 11 13.13 6.61 -2.93
C ARG A 11 14.40 7.41 -3.18
N ASN A 12 15.50 6.74 -3.53
CA ASN A 12 16.77 7.42 -3.84
C ASN A 12 16.65 8.37 -5.04
N LYS A 13 15.81 8.03 -6.03
CA LYS A 13 15.55 8.86 -7.21
C LYS A 13 14.43 9.89 -7.03
N GLY A 14 13.77 9.94 -5.87
CA GLY A 14 12.60 10.80 -5.64
C GLY A 14 11.41 10.52 -6.57
N HIS A 15 11.33 9.33 -7.16
CA HIS A 15 10.34 8.98 -8.18
C HIS A 15 9.02 8.54 -7.52
N LYS A 16 8.22 9.52 -7.07
CA LYS A 16 7.02 9.31 -6.24
C LYS A 16 6.03 8.26 -6.78
N THR A 17 5.79 8.21 -8.09
CA THR A 17 4.91 7.19 -8.69
C THR A 17 5.49 5.77 -8.57
N GLY A 18 6.81 5.62 -8.74
CA GLY A 18 7.49 4.34 -8.56
C GLY A 18 7.48 3.87 -7.10
N ILE A 19 7.64 4.80 -6.15
CA ILE A 19 7.52 4.54 -4.71
C ILE A 19 6.11 4.01 -4.40
N ALA A 20 5.06 4.73 -4.82
CA ALA A 20 3.67 4.33 -4.59
C ALA A 20 3.31 2.97 -5.21
N ASN A 21 3.82 2.66 -6.40
CA ASN A 21 3.59 1.36 -7.03
C ASN A 21 4.29 0.22 -6.27
N SER A 22 5.50 0.47 -5.77
CA SER A 22 6.28 -0.52 -5.01
C SER A 22 5.64 -0.80 -3.65
N LEU A 23 5.19 0.25 -2.95
CA LEU A 23 4.44 0.14 -1.69
C LEU A 23 3.13 -0.64 -1.88
N HIS A 24 2.38 -0.38 -2.97
CA HIS A 24 1.18 -1.16 -3.27
C HIS A 24 1.49 -2.65 -3.49
N GLY A 25 2.59 -2.98 -4.19
CA GLY A 25 3.05 -4.36 -4.36
C GLY A 25 3.40 -5.03 -3.04
N LEU A 26 4.12 -4.33 -2.16
CA LEU A 26 4.46 -4.81 -0.80
C LEU A 26 3.21 -5.01 0.06
N GLY A 27 2.26 -4.07 0.01
CA GLY A 27 1.00 -4.21 0.74
C GLY A 27 0.21 -5.44 0.32
N ASN A 28 0.12 -5.72 -0.99
CA ASN A 28 -0.55 -6.94 -1.48
C ASN A 28 0.21 -8.21 -1.06
N ALA A 29 1.54 -8.21 -1.14
CA ALA A 29 2.35 -9.35 -0.72
C ALA A 29 2.21 -9.65 0.78
N ALA A 30 2.20 -8.62 1.63
CA ALA A 30 1.97 -8.74 3.06
C ALA A 30 0.55 -9.22 3.38
N PHE A 31 -0.47 -8.70 2.66
CA PHE A 31 -1.85 -9.15 2.80
C PHE A 31 -2.01 -10.64 2.49
N LEU A 32 -1.42 -11.12 1.38
CA LEU A 32 -1.42 -12.53 1.01
C LEU A 32 -0.69 -13.43 2.02
N GLN A 33 0.29 -12.87 2.74
CA GLN A 33 1.01 -13.56 3.82
C GLN A 33 0.31 -13.42 5.18
N SER A 34 -0.88 -12.81 5.25
CA SER A 34 -1.59 -12.50 6.50
C SER A 34 -0.83 -11.59 7.46
N GLU A 35 0.16 -10.83 6.96
CA GLU A 35 0.91 -9.81 7.67
C GLU A 35 0.15 -8.47 7.61
N PHE A 36 -1.04 -8.46 8.20
CA PHE A 36 -2.00 -7.36 8.02
C PHE A 36 -1.51 -6.01 8.55
N THR A 37 -0.68 -6.00 9.60
CA THR A 37 -0.09 -4.77 10.15
C THR A 37 0.83 -4.11 9.14
N ASP A 38 1.68 -4.88 8.47
CA ASP A 38 2.62 -4.35 7.49
C ASP A 38 1.92 -4.03 6.18
N ALA A 39 0.93 -4.84 5.78
CA ALA A 39 0.05 -4.53 4.66
C ALA A 39 -0.63 -3.15 4.83
N LYS A 40 -1.18 -2.89 6.03
CA LYS A 40 -1.80 -1.60 6.37
C LYS A 40 -0.81 -0.45 6.21
N LYS A 41 0.38 -0.54 6.80
CA LYS A 41 1.41 0.51 6.69
C LYS A 41 1.79 0.79 5.23
N TYR A 42 2.02 -0.24 4.43
CA TYR A 42 2.38 -0.07 3.03
C TYR A 42 1.26 0.59 2.21
N PHE A 43 0.00 0.24 2.48
CA PHE A 43 -1.13 0.87 1.81
C PHE A 43 -1.36 2.32 2.24
N GLU A 44 -1.19 2.63 3.53
CA GLU A 44 -1.29 4.00 4.05
C GLU A 44 -0.24 4.92 3.41
N GLU A 45 1.03 4.49 3.39
CA GLU A 45 2.12 5.27 2.78
C GLU A 45 1.91 5.43 1.26
N CYS A 46 1.42 4.39 0.59
CA CYS A 46 1.05 4.46 -0.83
C CYS A 46 -0.06 5.51 -1.08
N LEU A 47 -1.07 5.55 -0.23
CA LEU A 47 -2.20 6.47 -0.35
C LEU A 47 -1.74 7.93 -0.16
N GLU A 48 -0.90 8.18 0.83
CA GLU A 48 -0.34 9.50 1.12
C GLU A 48 0.47 10.04 -0.07
N LEU A 49 1.38 9.22 -0.61
CA LEU A 49 2.16 9.58 -1.80
C LEU A 49 1.30 9.84 -3.05
N ARG A 50 0.20 9.10 -3.22
CA ARG A 50 -0.74 9.33 -4.33
C ARG A 50 -1.54 10.60 -4.16
N ARG A 51 -1.86 11.00 -2.93
CA ARG A 51 -2.47 12.30 -2.62
C ARG A 51 -1.52 13.44 -2.93
N GLU A 52 -0.25 13.32 -2.55
CA GLU A 52 0.76 14.34 -2.84
C GLU A 52 1.06 14.53 -4.32
N THR A 53 1.00 13.47 -5.12
CA THR A 53 1.38 13.52 -6.55
C THR A 53 0.29 14.08 -7.46
N GLY A 54 -0.91 14.38 -6.94
CA GLY A 54 -1.99 15.01 -7.71
C GLY A 54 -2.52 14.21 -8.92
N ASN A 55 -1.95 13.02 -9.18
CA ASN A 55 -2.24 12.19 -10.35
C ASN A 55 -3.45 11.29 -10.07
N ASN A 56 -4.57 11.95 -9.75
CA ASN A 56 -5.71 11.42 -9.02
C ASN A 56 -6.90 11.01 -9.92
N LYS A 57 -6.69 10.48 -11.14
CA LYS A 57 -7.86 10.15 -11.99
C LYS A 57 -7.89 8.81 -12.69
N ALA A 58 -6.77 8.13 -12.92
CA ALA A 58 -6.80 7.00 -13.87
C ALA A 58 -6.60 5.60 -13.28
N LEU A 59 -5.91 5.43 -12.14
CA LEU A 59 -5.38 4.09 -11.80
C LEU A 59 -5.95 3.43 -10.55
N LEU A 60 -6.39 4.19 -9.54
CA LEU A 60 -6.78 3.62 -8.27
C LEU A 60 -7.98 4.35 -7.69
N LYS A 61 -9.14 3.73 -7.86
CA LYS A 61 -10.31 4.14 -7.10
C LYS A 61 -10.01 3.92 -5.62
N PRO A 62 -10.12 4.94 -4.74
CA PRO A 62 -9.87 4.81 -3.31
C PRO A 62 -10.70 3.70 -2.68
N GLU A 63 -11.84 3.36 -3.29
CA GLU A 63 -12.70 2.22 -2.95
C GLU A 63 -11.93 0.89 -2.81
N LYS A 64 -10.96 0.57 -3.68
CA LYS A 64 -10.20 -0.70 -3.57
C LYS A 64 -9.29 -0.74 -2.35
N TYR A 65 -8.63 0.38 -2.03
CA TYR A 65 -7.80 0.47 -0.82
C TYR A 65 -8.65 0.56 0.44
N CYS A 66 -9.77 1.28 0.41
CA CYS A 66 -10.73 1.30 1.51
C CYS A 66 -11.33 -0.09 1.74
N ASN A 67 -11.55 -0.90 0.70
CA ASN A 67 -12.01 -2.27 0.86
C ASN A 67 -10.93 -3.14 1.50
N VAL A 68 -9.67 -3.07 1.06
CA VAL A 68 -8.59 -3.86 1.67
C VAL A 68 -8.27 -3.39 3.10
N LEU A 69 -8.25 -2.08 3.35
CA LEU A 69 -8.06 -1.53 4.69
C LEU A 69 -9.24 -1.84 5.62
N SER A 70 -10.48 -1.78 5.12
CA SER A 70 -11.66 -2.17 5.90
C SER A 70 -11.73 -3.68 6.12
N GLU A 71 -11.31 -4.51 5.16
CA GLU A 71 -11.16 -5.96 5.33
C GLU A 71 -10.06 -6.28 6.36
N ILE A 72 -8.92 -5.60 6.31
CA ILE A 72 -7.85 -5.71 7.33
C ILE A 72 -8.39 -5.31 8.71
N GLU A 73 -9.14 -4.22 8.81
CA GLU A 73 -9.77 -3.80 10.07
C GLU A 73 -10.77 -4.86 10.56
N ILE A 74 -11.68 -5.33 9.71
CA ILE A 74 -12.65 -6.38 10.03
C ILE A 74 -11.96 -7.68 10.45
N MET A 75 -10.88 -8.08 9.78
CA MET A 75 -10.08 -9.26 10.13
C MET A 75 -9.32 -9.09 11.44
N ASN A 76 -8.81 -7.88 11.74
CA ASN A 76 -8.18 -7.58 13.04
C ASN A 76 -9.19 -7.65 14.19
N TRP A 77 -10.44 -7.19 14.01
CA TRP A 77 -11.47 -7.29 15.04
C TRP A 77 -11.93 -8.73 15.31
N ARG A 78 -11.89 -9.62 14.32
CA ARG A 78 -12.22 -11.06 14.51
C ARG A 78 -11.17 -11.85 15.28
N ARG A 79 -9.97 -11.30 15.47
CA ARG A 79 -8.86 -11.96 16.20
C ARG A 79 -8.78 -11.57 17.68
N VAL A 80 -9.63 -10.66 18.15
CA VAL A 80 -9.69 -10.17 19.55
C VAL A 80 -10.97 -10.65 20.28
N LEU A 81 -11.56 -11.77 19.85
CA LEU A 81 -12.63 -12.46 20.58
C LEU A 81 -12.26 -13.92 20.84
#